data_AF-A0A1Y5GWU5-F1
#
_entry.id   AF-A0A1Y5GWU5-F1
#
_cell.length_a   1.000
_cell.length_b   1.000
_cell.length_c   1.000
_cell.angle_alpha   90.00
_cell.angle_beta   90.00
_cell.angle_gamma   90.00
#
_symmetry.space_group_name_H-M   'P 1'
#
loop_
_entity.id
_entity.type
_entity.pdbx_description
1 polymer ?
#
loop_
_entity_poly.entity_id
_entity_poly.type
_entity_poly.pdbx_seq_one_letter_code
_entity_poly.pdbx_strand_id
1 'polypeptide(L)'
;MTHHNLQTNSRENANLYNHYSWSPNSLLARLLNHPLALKVCLPVLLLLIFIELFYINPSVDSQTGLSVFQLQFASNLQEAKLIINSWGDMGLLFYVKWLFADYLLATTYILVLTIALVRTQIAHTYAWKPWVFYLPVVAGTLDIVENTLHLCLVSNQLTTDESFQILHSISTIKWTLLGLIAFHLIPINKRH
;
A
#
# COMPACT_ATOMS: atom_id res chain seq x y z
N MET A 1 -21.29 -6.30 51.41
CA MET A 1 -21.51 -7.20 50.26
C MET A 1 -21.21 -6.49 48.94
N THR A 2 -19.97 -6.05 48.72
CA THR A 2 -19.61 -5.22 47.54
C THR A 2 -18.26 -5.60 46.91
N HIS A 3 -17.54 -6.60 47.46
CA HIS A 3 -16.26 -7.06 46.92
C HIS A 3 -16.36 -8.21 45.90
N HIS A 4 -17.53 -8.83 45.74
CA HIS A 4 -17.65 -10.02 44.90
C HIS A 4 -17.89 -9.73 43.40
N ASN A 5 -18.32 -8.50 43.05
CA ASN A 5 -18.66 -8.12 41.67
C ASN A 5 -17.48 -7.57 40.83
N LEU A 6 -16.31 -7.31 41.44
CA LEU A 6 -15.15 -6.79 40.71
C LEU A 6 -14.31 -7.90 40.04
N GLN A 7 -14.34 -9.13 40.58
CA GLN A 7 -13.57 -10.25 40.04
C GLN A 7 -14.23 -10.96 38.86
N THR A 8 -15.55 -10.85 38.71
CA THR A 8 -16.28 -11.42 37.56
C THR A 8 -16.05 -10.59 36.29
N ASN A 9 -16.07 -9.25 36.41
CA ASN A 9 -15.81 -8.35 35.29
C ASN A 9 -14.36 -8.43 34.75
N SER A 10 -13.37 -8.71 35.60
CA SER A 10 -11.98 -8.86 35.13
C SER A 10 -11.75 -10.15 34.34
N ARG A 11 -12.48 -11.23 34.68
CA ARG A 11 -12.43 -12.51 33.96
C ARG A 11 -13.19 -12.49 32.65
N GLU A 12 -14.35 -11.83 32.58
CA GLU A 12 -15.09 -11.67 31.31
C GLU A 12 -14.33 -10.80 30.31
N ASN A 13 -13.70 -9.72 30.77
CA ASN A 13 -12.85 -8.89 29.91
C ASN A 13 -11.62 -9.66 29.42
N ALA A 14 -10.96 -10.47 30.27
CA ALA A 14 -9.83 -11.32 29.86
C ALA A 14 -10.23 -12.38 28.81
N ASN A 15 -11.46 -12.89 28.87
CA ASN A 15 -11.96 -13.86 27.89
C ASN A 15 -12.35 -13.22 26.55
N LEU A 16 -12.80 -11.97 26.53
CA LEU A 16 -13.05 -11.24 25.27
C LEU A 16 -11.75 -10.95 24.49
N TYR A 17 -10.62 -10.76 25.17
CA TYR A 17 -9.31 -10.63 24.52
C TYR A 17 -8.77 -11.95 23.95
N ASN A 18 -9.27 -13.11 24.40
CA ASN A 18 -8.83 -14.43 23.91
C ASN A 18 -9.51 -14.87 22.61
N HIS A 19 -10.54 -14.16 22.11
CA HIS A 19 -11.31 -14.61 20.96
C HIS A 19 -10.71 -14.28 19.58
N TYR A 20 -9.69 -13.42 19.52
CA TYR A 20 -8.86 -13.26 18.34
C TYR A 20 -7.54 -13.99 18.56
N SER A 21 -7.56 -15.32 18.38
CA SER A 21 -6.40 -16.19 18.54
C SER A 21 -5.40 -15.98 17.40
N TRP A 22 -4.74 -14.83 17.39
CA TRP A 22 -3.47 -14.69 16.69
C TRP A 22 -2.50 -15.63 17.40
N SER A 23 -2.27 -16.82 16.82
CA SER A 23 -1.29 -17.76 17.36
C SER A 23 0.09 -17.10 17.29
N PRO A 24 0.68 -16.69 18.43
CA PRO A 24 1.99 -16.04 18.46
C PRO A 24 3.10 -16.95 17.90
N ASN A 25 2.79 -18.23 17.74
CA ASN A 25 3.68 -19.29 17.31
C ASN A 25 3.68 -19.49 15.79
N SER A 26 2.84 -18.78 15.02
CA SER A 26 2.91 -18.90 13.56
C SER A 26 4.22 -18.31 13.01
N LEU A 27 4.77 -18.93 11.97
CA LEU A 27 6.00 -18.44 11.30
C LEU A 27 5.84 -16.97 10.87
N LEU A 28 4.66 -16.63 10.33
CA LEU A 28 4.32 -15.29 9.87
C LEU A 28 4.34 -14.28 11.02
N ALA A 29 3.75 -14.64 12.17
CA ALA A 29 3.78 -13.81 13.38
C ALA A 29 5.22 -13.50 13.83
N ARG A 30 6.08 -14.52 13.85
CA ARG A 30 7.49 -14.39 14.23
C ARG A 30 8.27 -13.53 13.25
N LEU A 31 8.01 -13.68 11.94
CA LEU A 31 8.68 -12.92 10.89
C LEU A 31 8.28 -11.44 10.92
N LEU A 32 6.98 -11.14 11.06
CA LEU A 32 6.47 -9.77 11.13
C LEU A 32 6.93 -9.03 12.39
N ASN A 33 7.02 -9.74 13.52
CA ASN A 33 7.53 -9.16 14.78
C ASN A 33 9.06 -9.16 14.90
N HIS A 34 9.78 -9.77 13.95
CA HIS A 34 11.24 -9.87 14.06
C HIS A 34 11.89 -8.48 14.03
N PRO A 35 12.77 -8.11 14.97
CA PRO A 35 13.31 -6.75 15.11
C PRO A 35 14.05 -6.26 13.85
N LEU A 36 14.67 -7.18 13.10
CA LEU A 36 15.39 -6.85 11.85
C LEU A 36 14.47 -6.70 10.62
N ALA A 37 13.25 -7.23 10.64
CA ALA A 37 12.41 -7.27 9.42
C ALA A 37 12.18 -5.86 8.85
N LEU A 38 11.69 -4.93 9.68
CA LEU A 38 11.51 -3.54 9.25
C LEU A 38 12.84 -2.86 8.88
N LYS A 39 13.93 -3.16 9.60
CA LYS A 39 15.26 -2.57 9.35
C LYS A 39 15.86 -2.98 8.01
N VAL A 40 15.45 -4.13 7.47
CA VAL A 40 15.89 -4.63 6.16
C VAL A 40 14.89 -4.21 5.07
N CYS A 41 13.60 -4.42 5.30
CA CYS A 41 12.57 -4.14 4.29
C CYS A 41 12.41 -2.63 4.00
N LEU A 42 12.56 -1.75 5.01
CA LEU A 42 12.40 -0.32 4.80
C LEU A 42 13.49 0.27 3.89
N PRO A 43 14.81 0.00 4.09
CA PRO A 43 15.82 0.44 3.13
C PRO A 43 15.59 -0.07 1.71
N VAL A 44 15.12 -1.32 1.55
CA VAL A 44 14.77 -1.87 0.24
C VAL A 44 13.64 -1.07 -0.39
N LEU A 45 12.57 -0.77 0.36
CA LEU A 45 11.47 0.07 -0.12
C LEU A 45 11.96 1.47 -0.53
N LEU A 46 12.77 2.11 0.31
CA LEU A 46 13.29 3.45 0.03
C LEU A 46 14.21 3.46 -1.19
N LEU A 47 15.00 2.41 -1.39
CA LEU A 47 15.84 2.26 -2.57
C LEU A 47 14.99 2.10 -3.84
N LEU A 48 13.92 1.30 -3.80
CA LEU A 48 13.00 1.15 -4.93
C LEU A 48 12.32 2.48 -5.28
N ILE A 49 11.79 3.19 -4.27
CA ILE A 49 11.21 4.53 -4.46
C ILE A 49 12.24 5.50 -5.06
N PHE A 50 13.49 5.46 -4.58
CA PHE A 50 14.56 6.30 -5.11
C PHE A 50 14.85 5.99 -6.58
N ILE A 51 14.97 4.71 -6.95
CA ILE A 51 15.18 4.30 -8.34
C ILE A 51 14.00 4.74 -9.22
N GLU A 52 12.77 4.58 -8.74
CA GLU A 52 11.58 4.98 -9.49
C GLU A 52 11.55 6.50 -9.74
N LEU A 53 11.69 7.30 -8.69
CA LEU A 53 11.59 8.76 -8.73
C LEU A 53 12.74 9.43 -9.49
N PHE A 54 13.97 8.93 -9.35
CA PHE A 54 15.15 9.62 -9.85
C PHE A 54 15.76 8.98 -11.10
N TYR A 55 15.35 7.78 -11.47
CA TYR A 55 15.88 7.10 -12.64
C TYR A 55 14.79 6.66 -13.62
N ILE A 56 13.81 5.86 -13.17
CA ILE A 56 12.80 5.29 -14.08
C ILE A 56 11.87 6.40 -14.62
N ASN A 57 11.18 7.13 -13.74
CA ASN A 57 10.16 8.09 -14.16
C ASN A 57 10.74 9.23 -15.04
N PRO A 58 11.89 9.86 -14.69
CA PRO A 58 12.52 10.83 -15.58
C PRO A 58 12.99 10.25 -16.92
N SER A 59 13.32 8.95 -16.99
CA SER A 59 13.68 8.29 -18.26
C SER A 59 12.47 8.04 -19.16
N VAL A 60 11.25 7.96 -18.60
CA VAL A 60 10.01 7.81 -19.37
C VAL A 60 9.66 9.12 -20.06
N ASP A 61 9.69 10.24 -19.35
CA ASP A 61 9.25 11.53 -19.90
C ASP A 61 10.37 12.45 -20.37
N SER A 62 11.61 12.00 -20.23
CA SER A 62 12.84 12.74 -20.55
C SER A 62 12.94 14.10 -19.83
N GLN A 63 12.23 14.26 -18.72
CA GLN A 63 12.14 15.50 -17.95
C GLN A 63 12.28 15.23 -16.45
N THR A 64 11.16 15.23 -15.73
CA THR A 64 11.11 15.22 -14.26
C THR A 64 10.48 13.95 -13.70
N GLY A 65 9.87 13.11 -14.55
CA GLY A 65 9.06 11.98 -14.15
C GLY A 65 7.65 12.33 -13.68
N LEU A 66 7.28 13.61 -13.64
CA LEU A 66 5.96 14.04 -13.16
C LEU A 66 4.82 13.56 -14.06
N SER A 67 5.07 13.35 -15.36
CA SER A 67 4.01 12.91 -16.26
C SER A 67 3.59 11.45 -16.00
N VAL A 68 4.48 10.62 -15.46
CA VAL A 68 4.15 9.27 -14.98
C VAL A 68 3.17 9.35 -13.81
N PHE A 69 3.40 10.28 -12.88
CA PHE A 69 2.46 10.55 -11.80
C PHE A 69 1.14 11.13 -12.31
N GLN A 70 1.18 12.05 -13.28
CA GLN A 70 -0.03 12.63 -13.88
C GLN A 70 -0.90 11.55 -14.50
N LEU A 71 -0.32 10.51 -15.12
CA LEU A 71 -1.09 9.40 -15.67
C LEU A 71 -1.95 8.71 -14.60
N GLN A 72 -1.44 8.53 -13.37
CA GLN A 72 -2.19 7.92 -12.27
C GLN A 72 -3.41 8.74 -11.81
N PHE A 73 -3.40 10.04 -12.09
CA PHE A 73 -4.46 10.97 -11.72
C PHE A 73 -5.29 11.45 -12.92
N ALA A 74 -4.99 10.97 -14.13
CA ALA A 74 -5.75 11.32 -15.33
C ALA A 74 -7.22 10.92 -15.14
N SER A 75 -8.12 11.83 -15.46
CA SER A 75 -9.56 11.73 -15.16
C SER A 75 -10.36 11.07 -16.27
N ASN A 76 -9.80 11.03 -17.48
CA ASN A 76 -10.44 10.47 -18.68
C ASN A 76 -9.38 9.90 -19.63
N LEU A 77 -9.84 9.06 -20.58
CA LEU A 77 -8.95 8.35 -21.49
C LEU A 77 -8.18 9.30 -22.42
N GLN A 78 -8.79 10.42 -22.82
CA GLN A 78 -8.16 11.38 -23.73
C GLN A 78 -6.96 12.05 -23.06
N GLU A 79 -7.10 12.48 -21.81
CA GLU A 79 -6.02 13.03 -21.00
C GLU A 79 -4.87 12.02 -20.83
N ALA A 80 -5.18 10.78 -20.48
CA ALA A 80 -4.19 9.71 -20.37
C ALA A 80 -3.44 9.46 -21.69
N LYS A 81 -4.14 9.45 -22.83
CA LYS A 81 -3.53 9.32 -24.15
C LYS A 81 -2.61 10.49 -24.48
N LEU A 82 -2.98 11.72 -24.13
CA LEU A 82 -2.13 12.89 -24.34
C LEU A 82 -0.84 12.79 -23.53
N ILE A 83 -0.92 12.34 -22.29
CA ILE A 83 0.24 12.10 -21.43
C ILE A 83 1.14 11.02 -22.06
N ILE A 84 0.59 9.86 -22.40
CA ILE A 84 1.35 8.74 -22.99
C ILE A 84 2.01 9.16 -24.31
N ASN A 85 1.29 9.89 -25.17
CA ASN A 85 1.82 10.37 -26.44
C ASN A 85 2.96 11.39 -26.24
N SER A 86 2.96 12.14 -25.13
CA SER A 86 4.03 13.10 -24.82
C SER A 86 5.38 12.43 -24.49
N TRP A 87 5.38 11.15 -24.13
CA TRP A 87 6.59 10.38 -23.82
C TRP A 87 7.37 9.96 -25.08
N GLY A 88 6.70 9.92 -26.23
CA GLY A 88 7.26 9.39 -27.48
C GLY A 88 7.59 7.89 -27.40
N ASP A 89 8.08 7.33 -28.51
CA ASP A 89 8.31 5.88 -28.64
C ASP A 89 9.34 5.35 -27.63
N MET A 90 10.40 6.12 -27.39
CA MET A 90 11.45 5.73 -26.45
C MET A 90 10.95 5.76 -25.01
N GLY A 91 10.18 6.79 -24.63
CA GLY A 91 9.59 6.89 -23.29
C GLY A 91 8.59 5.77 -23.03
N LEU A 92 7.75 5.45 -24.02
CA LEU A 92 6.83 4.33 -23.96
C LEU A 92 7.55 2.97 -23.79
N LEU A 93 8.63 2.76 -24.55
CA LEU A 93 9.46 1.56 -24.41
C LEU A 93 10.07 1.46 -23.01
N PHE A 94 10.59 2.58 -22.47
CA PHE A 94 11.11 2.64 -21.10
C PHE A 94 10.02 2.33 -20.07
N TYR A 95 8.83 2.91 -20.22
CA TYR A 95 7.70 2.68 -19.32
C TYR A 95 7.32 1.20 -19.26
N VAL A 96 7.09 0.57 -20.42
CA VAL A 96 6.76 -0.86 -20.49
C VAL A 96 7.89 -1.73 -19.93
N LYS A 97 9.15 -1.41 -20.24
CA LYS A 97 10.31 -2.16 -19.76
C LYS A 97 10.44 -2.13 -18.24
N TRP A 98 10.12 -1.00 -17.60
CA TRP A 98 10.36 -0.79 -16.18
C TRP A 98 9.13 -0.94 -15.31
N LEU A 99 7.94 -1.12 -15.88
CA LEU A 99 6.71 -1.29 -15.11
C LEU A 99 6.76 -2.46 -14.10
N PHE A 100 7.60 -3.48 -14.34
CA PHE A 100 7.81 -4.56 -13.36
C PHE A 100 8.33 -4.05 -12.01
N ALA A 101 9.01 -2.89 -11.98
CA ALA A 101 9.48 -2.24 -10.76
C ALA A 101 8.31 -1.85 -9.85
N ASP A 102 7.18 -1.44 -10.42
CA ASP A 102 5.98 -1.05 -9.68
C ASP A 102 5.34 -2.27 -8.99
N TYR A 103 5.40 -3.46 -9.60
CA TYR A 103 4.99 -4.71 -8.95
C TYR A 103 5.91 -5.10 -7.79
N LEU A 104 7.22 -4.88 -7.94
CA LEU A 104 8.19 -5.07 -6.86
C LEU A 104 7.93 -4.10 -5.71
N LEU A 105 7.66 -2.83 -6.04
CA LEU A 105 7.34 -1.78 -5.08
C LEU A 105 6.08 -2.13 -4.31
N ALA A 106 5.01 -2.53 -5.01
CA ALA A 106 3.76 -3.01 -4.43
C ALA A 106 3.99 -4.11 -3.39
N THR A 107 4.70 -5.17 -3.79
CA THR A 107 4.99 -6.29 -2.91
C THR A 107 5.82 -5.87 -1.70
N THR A 108 6.80 -4.98 -1.91
CA THR A 108 7.70 -4.51 -0.86
C THR A 108 6.96 -3.65 0.16
N TYR A 109 6.11 -2.72 -0.28
CA TYR A 109 5.39 -1.89 0.68
C TYR A 109 4.30 -2.67 1.41
N ILE A 110 3.66 -3.68 0.81
CA ILE A 110 2.73 -4.57 1.54
C ILE A 110 3.44 -5.11 2.79
N LEU A 111 4.66 -5.63 2.63
CA LEU A 111 5.45 -6.16 3.74
C LEU A 111 5.81 -5.08 4.76
N VAL A 112 6.37 -3.95 4.30
CA VAL A 112 6.81 -2.86 5.19
C VAL A 112 5.63 -2.30 5.99
N LEU A 113 4.52 -1.97 5.34
CA LEU A 113 3.34 -1.38 5.98
C LEU A 113 2.67 -2.38 6.93
N THR A 114 2.60 -3.67 6.56
CA THR A 114 2.07 -4.71 7.47
C THR A 114 2.94 -4.83 8.72
N ILE A 115 4.26 -4.93 8.57
CA ILE A 115 5.20 -4.98 9.71
C ILE A 115 5.06 -3.74 10.58
N ALA A 116 4.99 -2.56 9.98
CA ALA A 116 4.86 -1.30 10.70
C ALA A 116 3.54 -1.25 11.50
N LEU A 117 2.41 -1.61 10.88
CA LEU A 117 1.11 -1.64 11.55
C LEU A 117 1.07 -2.62 12.72
N VAL A 118 1.63 -3.84 12.54
CA VAL A 118 1.69 -4.84 13.61
C VAL A 118 2.46 -4.31 14.82
N ARG A 119 3.61 -3.69 14.58
CA ARG A 119 4.42 -3.11 15.65
C ARG A 119 3.73 -1.93 16.34
N THR A 120 3.11 -1.04 15.59
CA THR A 120 2.37 0.11 16.14
C THR A 120 1.19 -0.34 17.00
N GLN A 121 0.41 -1.33 16.55
CA GLN A 121 -0.74 -1.85 17.32
C GLN A 121 -0.32 -2.65 18.56
N ILE A 122 0.80 -3.38 18.52
CA ILE A 122 1.35 -4.05 19.72
C ILE A 122 1.82 -3.01 20.75
N ALA A 123 2.46 -1.93 20.30
CA ALA A 123 2.94 -0.87 21.18
C ALA A 123 1.79 -0.06 21.81
N HIS A 124 0.68 0.10 21.10
CA HIS A 124 -0.50 0.81 21.57
C HIS A 124 -1.60 -0.18 21.95
N THR A 125 -1.67 -0.53 23.24
CA THR A 125 -2.68 -1.41 23.89
C THR A 125 -4.15 -1.03 23.67
N TYR A 126 -4.44 0.01 22.90
CA TYR A 126 -5.76 0.55 22.64
C TYR A 126 -6.38 -0.10 21.40
N ALA A 127 -7.32 -1.02 21.64
CA ALA A 127 -8.29 -1.54 20.68
C ALA A 127 -7.68 -2.10 19.39
N TRP A 128 -7.18 -3.33 19.47
CA TRP A 128 -6.81 -4.15 18.31
C TRP A 128 -7.96 -4.14 17.28
N LYS A 129 -7.69 -3.58 16.09
CA LYS A 129 -8.63 -3.62 14.95
C LYS A 129 -8.08 -4.59 13.90
N PRO A 130 -8.55 -5.86 13.87
CA PRO A 130 -7.94 -6.89 13.04
C PRO A 130 -8.06 -6.57 11.54
N TRP A 131 -9.09 -5.81 11.14
CA TRP A 131 -9.30 -5.43 9.74
C TRP A 131 -8.20 -4.51 9.18
N VAL A 132 -7.51 -3.73 10.03
CA VAL A 132 -6.46 -2.79 9.62
C VAL A 132 -5.28 -3.50 8.98
N PHE A 133 -5.01 -4.75 9.37
CA PHE A 133 -3.93 -5.56 8.81
C PHE A 133 -4.17 -6.03 7.37
N TYR A 134 -5.42 -6.00 6.90
CA TYR A 134 -5.71 -6.29 5.49
C TYR A 134 -5.51 -5.08 4.59
N LEU A 135 -5.47 -3.86 5.13
CA LEU A 135 -5.37 -2.64 4.30
C LEU A 135 -4.13 -2.64 3.39
N PRO A 136 -2.90 -2.97 3.87
CA PRO A 136 -1.73 -3.00 2.99
C PRO A 136 -1.88 -4.02 1.86
N VAL A 137 -2.42 -5.21 2.17
CA VAL A 137 -2.61 -6.28 1.18
C VAL A 137 -3.61 -5.85 0.11
N VAL A 138 -4.72 -5.22 0.51
CA VAL A 138 -5.72 -4.71 -0.45
C VAL A 138 -5.11 -3.58 -1.29
N ALA A 139 -4.43 -2.62 -0.68
CA ALA A 139 -3.79 -1.51 -1.41
C ALA A 139 -2.76 -2.03 -2.44
N GLY A 140 -1.88 -2.94 -2.03
CA GLY A 140 -0.89 -3.54 -2.93
C GLY A 140 -1.48 -4.43 -4.02
N THR A 141 -2.60 -5.10 -3.74
CA THR A 141 -3.34 -5.84 -4.77
C THR A 141 -3.94 -4.89 -5.81
N LEU A 142 -4.53 -3.77 -5.37
CA LEU A 142 -5.05 -2.75 -6.29
C LEU A 142 -3.94 -2.12 -7.12
N ASP A 143 -2.73 -1.94 -6.56
CA ASP A 143 -1.55 -1.48 -7.29
C ASP A 143 -1.14 -2.45 -8.41
N ILE A 144 -1.07 -3.75 -8.09
CA ILE A 144 -0.78 -4.79 -9.09
C ILE A 144 -1.83 -4.80 -10.21
N VAL A 145 -3.11 -4.66 -9.86
CA VAL A 145 -4.20 -4.60 -10.84
C VAL A 145 -4.09 -3.33 -11.69
N GLU A 146 -3.83 -2.18 -11.08
CA GLU A 146 -3.66 -0.91 -11.80
C GLU A 146 -2.45 -0.95 -12.74
N ASN A 147 -1.30 -1.45 -12.31
CA ASN A 147 -0.14 -1.66 -13.18
C ASN A 147 -0.47 -2.60 -14.35
N THR A 148 -1.30 -3.62 -14.12
CA THR A 148 -1.76 -4.51 -15.21
C THR A 148 -2.68 -3.75 -16.18
N LEU A 149 -3.58 -2.91 -15.68
CA LEU A 149 -4.45 -2.07 -16.50
C LEU A 149 -3.68 -0.99 -17.26
N HIS A 150 -2.59 -0.46 -16.71
CA HIS A 150 -1.66 0.41 -17.44
C HIS A 150 -1.00 -0.31 -18.62
N LEU A 151 -0.61 -1.59 -18.47
CA LEU A 151 -0.15 -2.41 -19.61
C LEU A 151 -1.25 -2.54 -20.67
N CYS A 152 -2.50 -2.79 -20.26
CA CYS A 152 -3.63 -2.86 -21.18
C CYS A 152 -3.87 -1.52 -21.89
N LEU A 153 -3.68 -0.39 -21.20
CA LEU A 153 -3.80 0.95 -21.77
C LEU A 153 -2.73 1.21 -22.83
N VAL A 154 -1.46 0.99 -22.51
CA VAL A 154 -0.35 1.24 -23.46
C VAL A 154 -0.31 0.24 -24.62
N SER A 155 -0.91 -0.94 -24.46
CA SER A 155 -1.09 -1.93 -25.54
C SER A 155 -2.35 -1.72 -26.38
N ASN A 156 -3.07 -0.60 -26.21
CA ASN A 156 -4.33 -0.29 -26.89
C ASN A 156 -5.45 -1.31 -26.67
N GLN A 157 -5.42 -2.05 -25.55
CA GLN A 157 -6.50 -2.97 -25.15
C GLN A 157 -7.58 -2.27 -24.31
N LEU A 158 -7.23 -1.16 -23.66
CA LEU A 158 -8.16 -0.31 -22.90
C LEU A 158 -8.53 0.92 -23.74
N THR A 159 -9.61 0.82 -24.52
CA THR A 159 -9.94 1.81 -25.58
C THR A 159 -11.18 2.65 -25.31
N THR A 160 -11.96 2.32 -24.29
CA THR A 160 -13.23 2.97 -23.93
C THR A 160 -13.09 3.79 -22.66
N ASP A 161 -13.84 4.89 -22.53
CA ASP A 161 -13.85 5.69 -21.31
C ASP A 161 -14.36 4.91 -20.08
N GLU A 162 -15.31 3.98 -20.25
CA GLU A 162 -15.82 3.16 -19.14
C GLU A 162 -14.73 2.27 -18.53
N SER A 163 -13.94 1.61 -19.38
CA SER A 163 -12.80 0.80 -18.93
C SER A 163 -11.72 1.68 -18.27
N PHE A 164 -11.55 2.92 -18.72
CA PHE A 164 -10.60 3.86 -18.10
C PHE A 164 -11.09 4.34 -16.73
N GLN A 165 -12.40 4.56 -16.57
CA GLN A 165 -12.98 4.89 -15.27
C GLN A 165 -12.73 3.80 -14.22
N ILE A 166 -12.67 2.52 -14.62
CA ILE A 166 -12.30 1.42 -13.72
C ILE A 166 -10.85 1.60 -13.25
N LEU A 167 -9.90 1.84 -14.16
CA LEU A 167 -8.51 2.12 -13.84
C LEU A 167 -8.38 3.32 -12.89
N HIS A 168 -9.03 4.44 -13.22
CA HIS A 168 -9.03 5.64 -12.38
C HIS A 168 -9.61 5.39 -10.98
N SER A 169 -10.70 4.62 -10.89
CA SER A 169 -11.33 4.26 -9.62
C SER A 169 -10.41 3.40 -8.75
N ILE A 170 -9.72 2.43 -9.36
CA ILE A 170 -8.73 1.59 -8.67
C ILE A 170 -7.57 2.44 -8.13
N SER A 171 -7.02 3.34 -8.94
CA SER A 171 -5.98 4.29 -8.53
C SER A 171 -6.44 5.14 -7.34
N THR A 172 -7.65 5.71 -7.40
CA THR A 172 -8.23 6.53 -6.34
C THR A 172 -8.42 5.75 -5.03
N ILE A 173 -8.98 4.54 -5.10
CA ILE A 173 -9.17 3.68 -3.92
C ILE A 173 -7.82 3.30 -3.32
N LYS A 174 -6.84 2.92 -4.14
CA LYS A 174 -5.46 2.60 -3.71
C LYS A 174 -4.86 3.74 -2.89
N TRP A 175 -4.85 4.96 -3.44
CA TRP A 175 -4.30 6.14 -2.76
C TRP A 175 -5.05 6.46 -1.47
N THR A 176 -6.38 6.28 -1.46
CA THR A 176 -7.20 6.44 -0.25
C THR A 176 -6.80 5.44 0.83
N LEU A 177 -6.60 4.17 0.48
CA LEU A 177 -6.15 3.13 1.42
C LEU A 177 -4.75 3.41 1.96
N LEU A 178 -3.81 3.85 1.11
CA LEU A 178 -2.47 4.24 1.55
C LEU A 178 -2.52 5.40 2.54
N GLY A 179 -3.39 6.40 2.30
CA GLY A 179 -3.64 7.49 3.26
C GLY A 179 -4.21 7.00 4.59
N LEU A 180 -5.17 6.07 4.57
CA LEU A 180 -5.73 5.46 5.79
C LEU A 180 -4.69 4.65 6.57
N ILE A 181 -3.82 3.91 5.88
CA ILE A 181 -2.70 3.18 6.52
C ILE A 181 -1.75 4.17 7.18
N ALA A 182 -1.35 5.23 6.47
CA ALA A 182 -0.49 6.27 7.02
C ALA A 182 -1.10 6.90 8.28
N PHE A 183 -2.40 7.21 8.26
CA PHE A 183 -3.12 7.70 9.44
C PHE A 183 -3.03 6.73 10.63
N HIS A 184 -3.15 5.42 10.39
CA HIS A 184 -3.01 4.40 11.44
C HIS A 184 -1.58 4.19 11.94
N LEU A 185 -0.57 4.60 11.17
CA LEU A 185 0.84 4.54 11.57
C LEU A 185 1.28 5.74 12.40
N ILE A 186 0.56 6.87 12.35
CA ILE A 186 0.86 8.05 13.17
C ILE A 186 0.53 7.72 14.63
N PRO A 187 1.50 7.79 15.57
CA PRO A 187 1.20 7.57 16.97
C PRO A 187 0.27 8.67 17.48
N ILE A 188 -0.93 8.29 17.93
CA ILE A 188 -1.84 9.21 18.60
C ILE A 188 -1.26 9.52 19.98
N ASN A 189 -0.52 10.62 20.08
CA ASN A 189 0.04 11.11 21.33
C ASN A 189 -1.10 11.62 22.22
N LYS A 190 -1.78 10.73 22.95
CA LYS A 190 -2.71 11.13 24.01
C LYS A 190 -1.89 11.49 25.24
N ARG A 191 -1.49 12.77 25.34
CA ARG A 191 -1.17 13.38 26.62
C ARG A 191 -2.48 13.44 27.43
N HIS A 192 -2.61 12.57 28.42
CA HIS A 192 -3.52 12.74 29.56
C HIS A 192 -2.77 12.40 30.83
#